data_AF-A0A530H787-F1
#
_entry.id   AF-A0A530H787-F1
#
_cell.length_a   1.000
_cell.length_b   1.000
_cell.length_c   1.000
_cell.angle_alpha   90.00
_cell.angle_beta   90.00
_cell.angle_gamma   90.00
#
_symmetry.space_group_name_H-M   'P 1'
#
loop_
_entity.id
_entity.type
_entity.pdbx_description
1 polymer ?
#
loop_
_entity_poly.entity_id
_entity_poly.type
_entity_poly.pdbx_seq_one_letter_code
_entity_poly.pdbx_strand_id
1 'polypeptide(L)' 'AQETAALLARTEGILVDPVYSGKGFSGLVGDIQSGRLNKSDRAVFLHTGGLPAIFSYASSYHDIGHGE' A
#
# COMPACT_ATOMS: atom_id res chain seq x y z
N ALA A 1 4.36 4.31 -3.39
CA ALA A 1 4.35 2.91 -2.92
C ALA A 1 4.48 2.79 -1.40
N GLN A 2 5.56 3.28 -0.79
CA GLN A 2 5.74 3.14 0.66
C GLN A 2 4.78 4.00 1.48
N GLU A 3 4.55 5.25 1.08
CA GLU A 3 3.54 6.12 1.72
C GLU A 3 2.13 5.50 1.69
N THR A 4 1.71 5.02 0.52
CA THR A 4 0.41 4.34 0.35
C THR A 4 0.33 3.02 1.12
N ALA A 5 1.43 2.28 1.22
CA ALA A 5 1.48 1.07 2.05
C ALA A 5 1.32 1.42 3.54
N ALA A 6 1.94 2.51 4.00
CA ALA A 6 1.79 2.99 5.37
C ALA A 6 0.37 3.52 5.65
N LEU A 7 -0.27 4.18 4.68
CA LEU A 7 -1.69 4.55 4.76
C LEU A 7 -2.54 3.31 5.01
N LEU A 8 -2.42 2.29 4.16
CA LEU A 8 -3.20 1.04 4.29
C LEU A 8 -2.97 0.33 5.62
N ALA A 9 -1.72 0.29 6.09
CA ALA A 9 -1.37 -0.28 7.37
C ALA A 9 -2.01 0.48 8.53
N ARG A 10 -2.02 1.83 8.49
CA ARG A 10 -2.57 2.67 9.56
C ARG A 10 -4.10 2.74 9.58
N THR A 11 -4.76 2.66 8.42
CA THR A 11 -6.21 2.79 8.34
C THR A 11 -6.93 1.44 8.45
N GLU A 12 -6.38 0.39 7.81
CA GLU A 12 -7.05 -0.92 7.71
C GLU A 12 -6.30 -2.05 8.43
N GLY A 13 -5.10 -1.80 8.96
CA GLY A 13 -4.28 -2.85 9.59
C GLY A 13 -3.72 -3.87 8.59
N ILE A 14 -3.76 -3.58 7.28
CA ILE A 14 -3.28 -4.49 6.23
C ILE A 14 -1.85 -4.11 5.84
N LEU A 15 -0.93 -5.05 6.05
CA LEU A 15 0.48 -4.89 5.66
C LEU A 15 0.69 -5.40 4.23
N VAL A 16 1.49 -4.67 3.45
CA VAL A 16 1.85 -5.05 2.08
C VAL A 16 3.35 -4.92 1.87
N ASP A 17 3.91 -5.83 1.09
CA ASP A 17 5.34 -5.88 0.79
C ASP A 17 5.78 -4.76 -0.17
N PRO A 18 7.06 -4.35 -0.15
CA PRO A 18 7.54 -3.25 -0.99
C PRO A 18 7.80 -3.67 -2.45
N VAL A 19 7.78 -4.97 -2.76
CA VAL A 19 8.17 -5.51 -4.06
C VAL A 19 6.98 -5.58 -5.01
N TYR A 20 5.84 -6.10 -4.53
CA TYR A 20 4.63 -6.37 -5.32
C TYR A 20 3.37 -5.72 -4.76
N SER A 21 2.84 -6.20 -3.63
CA SER A 21 1.53 -5.78 -3.13
C SER A 21 1.48 -4.28 -2.84
N GLY A 22 2.57 -3.70 -2.30
CA GLY A 22 2.67 -2.26 -2.05
C GLY A 22 2.69 -1.42 -3.32
N LYS A 23 3.24 -1.94 -4.44
CA LYS A 23 3.18 -1.27 -5.74
C LYS A 23 1.79 -1.37 -6.35
N GLY A 24 1.15 -2.55 -6.26
CA GLY A 24 -0.24 -2.73 -6.70
C GLY A 24 -1.19 -1.78 -5.97
N PHE A 25 -1.07 -1.68 -4.66
CA PHE A 25 -1.90 -0.76 -3.87
C PHE A 25 -1.60 0.71 -4.21
N SER A 26 -0.33 1.06 -4.42
CA SER A 26 0.05 2.41 -4.88
C SER A 26 -0.57 2.77 -6.22
N GLY A 27 -0.68 1.79 -7.13
CA GLY A 27 -1.34 1.96 -8.42
C GLY A 27 -2.83 2.25 -8.25
N LEU A 28 -3.52 1.47 -7.41
CA LEU A 28 -4.94 1.67 -7.09
C LEU A 28 -5.20 3.07 -6.52
N VAL A 29 -4.38 3.53 -5.57
CA VAL A 29 -4.48 4.89 -5.03
C VAL A 29 -4.26 5.94 -6.12
N GLY A 30 -3.28 5.73 -7.01
CA GLY A 30 -3.04 6.61 -8.14
C GLY A 30 -4.21 6.67 -9.13
N ASP A 31 -4.90 5.55 -9.36
CA ASP A 31 -6.11 5.48 -10.19
C ASP A 31 -7.26 6.30 -9.57
N ILE A 32 -7.42 6.25 -8.26
CA ILE A 32 -8.41 7.07 -7.54
C ILE A 32 -8.04 8.56 -7.61
N GLN A 33 -6.78 8.91 -7.32
CA GLN A 33 -6.31 10.30 -7.31
C GLN A 33 -6.39 10.95 -8.70
N SER A 34 -6.15 10.18 -9.77
CA SER A 34 -6.28 10.65 -11.15
C SER A 34 -7.72 10.67 -11.67
N GLY A 35 -8.69 10.19 -10.90
CA GLY A 35 -10.09 10.09 -11.29
C GLY A 35 -10.41 8.97 -12.28
N ARG A 36 -9.46 8.05 -12.54
CA ARG A 36 -9.72 6.82 -13.32
C ARG A 36 -10.70 5.90 -12.60
N LEU A 37 -10.69 5.93 -11.27
CA LEU A 37 -11.70 5.34 -10.40
C LEU A 37 -12.36 6.45 -9.58
N ASN A 38 -13.68 6.45 -9.51
CA ASN A 38 -14.46 7.47 -8.83
C ASN A 38 -15.39 6.86 -7.76
N LYS A 39 -16.11 7.70 -7.01
CA LYS A 39 -16.95 7.27 -5.88
C LYS A 39 -18.09 6.31 -6.24
N SER A 40 -18.53 6.27 -7.49
CA SER A 40 -19.55 5.32 -7.95
C SER A 40 -18.97 3.97 -8.35
N ASP A 41 -17.66 3.87 -8.55
CA ASP A 41 -17.00 2.63 -8.95
C ASP A 41 -16.80 1.71 -7.74
N ARG A 42 -16.84 0.40 -7.99
CA ARG A 42 -16.50 -0.63 -6.99
C ARG A 42 -15.23 -1.32 -7.44
N ALA A 43 -14.16 -1.17 -6.67
CA ALA A 43 -12.88 -1.82 -6.91
C ALA A 43 -12.64 -2.93 -5.88
N VAL A 44 -12.05 -4.04 -6.33
CA VAL A 44 -11.55 -5.11 -5.46
C VAL A 44 -10.04 -5.13 -5.56
N PHE A 45 -9.37 -4.82 -4.45
CA PHE A 45 -7.93 -4.98 -4.36
C PHE A 45 -7.59 -6.43 -4.00
N LEU A 46 -6.92 -7.14 -4.91
CA LEU A 46 -6.44 -8.49 -4.65
C LEU A 46 -5.07 -8.46 -3.97
N HIS A 47 -5.07 -8.65 -2.65
CA HIS A 47 -3.82 -8.80 -1.90
C HIS A 47 -3.24 -10.20 -2.10
N THR A 48 -2.18 -10.31 -2.91
CA THR A 48 -1.57 -11.59 -3.32
C THR A 48 -0.54 -12.14 -2.33
N GLY A 49 -0.33 -11.48 -1.19
CA GLY A 49 0.63 -11.87 -0.16
C GLY A 49 1.94 -11.08 -0.20
N GLY A 50 3.06 -11.75 0.07
CA GLY A 50 4.40 -11.13 0.13
C GLY A 50 4.86 -10.69 1.53
N LEU A 51 4.03 -10.88 2.56
CA LEU A 51 4.32 -10.46 3.94
C LEU A 51 5.73 -10.82 4.45
N PRO A 52 6.29 -12.02 4.22
CA PRO A 52 7.63 -12.35 4.71
C PRO A 52 8.73 -11.40 4.21
N ALA A 53 8.57 -10.81 3.01
CA ALA A 53 9.55 -9.88 2.47
C ALA A 53 9.66 -8.59 3.30
N ILE A 54 8.62 -8.19 4.04
CA ILE A 54 8.65 -6.98 4.87
C ILE A 54 9.81 -7.01 5.86
N PHE A 55 10.12 -8.18 6.45
CA PHE A 55 11.21 -8.33 7.41
C PHE A 55 12.59 -8.13 6.78
N SER A 56 12.76 -8.53 5.51
CA SER A 56 14.01 -8.31 4.76
C SER A 56 14.20 -6.85 4.35
N TYR A 57 13.12 -6.07 4.31
CA TYR A 57 13.11 -4.64 3.96
C TYR A 57 12.78 -3.74 5.15
N ALA A 58 12.96 -4.23 6.39
CA ALA A 58 12.57 -3.51 7.60
C ALA A 58 13.18 -2.10 7.68
N SER A 59 14.42 -1.92 7.22
CA SER A 59 15.08 -0.60 7.15
C SER A 59 14.36 0.37 6.22
N SER A 60 13.81 -0.11 5.11
CA SER A 60 13.02 0.71 4.18
C SER A 60 11.66 1.11 4.77
N TYR A 61 11.17 0.44 5.82
CA TYR A 61 9.94 0.83 6.52
C TYR A 61 10.18 1.67 7.78
N HIS A 62 11.43 1.81 8.21
CA HIS A 62 11.81 2.54 9.42
C HIS A 62 11.39 4.02 9.36
N ASP A 63 11.56 4.67 8.21
CA ASP A 63 11.29 6.10 8.04
C ASP A 63 9.81 6.43 7.83
N ILE A 64 8.98 5.45 7.45
CA ILE A 64 7.56 5.68 7.12
C ILE A 64 6.67 5.64 8.38
N GLY A 65 7.22 5.20 9.52
CA GLY A 65 6.55 5.14 10.81
C GLY A 65 6.86 6.30 11.75
N HIS A 66 7.70 7.27 11.34
CA HIS A 66 8.15 8.40 12.17
C HIS A 66 7.71 9.78 11.62
N GLY A 67 6.67 9.79 10.78
CA GLY A 67 6.01 11.05 10.42
C GLY A 67 5.20 11.56 11.61
N GLU A 68 5.59 12.72 12.14
CA GLU A 68 4.64 13.71 12.68
C GLU A 68 3.52 14.00 11.67
#